data_AF-A0AAV2QX11-F1
#
_entry.id   AF-A0AAV2QX11-F1
#
_cell.length_a   1.000
_cell.length_b   1.000
_cell.length_c   1.000
_cell.angle_alpha   90.00
_cell.angle_beta   90.00
_cell.angle_gamma   90.00
#
_symmetry.space_group_name_H-M   'P 1'
#
loop_
_entity.id
_entity.type
_entity.pdbx_description
1 polymer ?
#
loop_
_entity_poly.entity_id
_entity_poly.type
_entity_poly.pdbx_seq_one_letter_code
_entity_poly.pdbx_strand_id
1 'polypeptide(L)'
;HAQYLLVFSGYTNMSKIFHINTKESPTSIACLHGMRVLSMTWVVWGHQWVFTLNYGENALAIPYYFRDVLGQTIMNAQVSVDSFFFLSGLLVGYGLMRNKDKMDLYNFIMFYIHRFIRLAPPIAAMCFFGATVARFFATGAIGESTYLMNMEFCNRNWFYDVLFINNLSNQQYCMAQTWYTTVDMQIYVLVPLMFFPIMYYRKFGTVWLMLLTLVSCIIPAALSEIYKIPLGIMVPQDKALDRSFLLDEGTWSRLTPYIIGLWTGYLIYISNKNPIKMESWQVILGWVTACIVALLVLYGIYPSNHLNKFFVVDRYPEQLVSDIYTGLFRGAWGLALMWVVLACHSGYGG
;
A
#
# COMPACT_ATOMS: atom_id res chain seq x y z
N HIS A 1 -36.00 -8.00 -14.67
CA HIS A 1 -35.77 -8.02 -13.21
C HIS A 1 -34.89 -9.17 -12.72
N ALA A 2 -35.06 -10.42 -13.18
CA ALA A 2 -34.25 -11.57 -12.70
C ALA A 2 -32.74 -11.54 -13.06
N GLN A 3 -32.32 -10.82 -14.10
CA GLN A 3 -30.90 -10.72 -14.48
C GLN A 3 -30.02 -10.05 -13.43
N TYR A 4 -30.56 -9.13 -12.62
CA TYR A 4 -29.81 -8.50 -11.54
C TYR A 4 -29.55 -9.45 -10.37
N LEU A 5 -30.39 -10.47 -10.18
CA LEU A 5 -30.20 -11.50 -9.16
C LEU A 5 -29.12 -12.52 -9.55
N LEU A 6 -28.81 -12.67 -10.85
CA LEU A 6 -27.71 -13.53 -11.32
C LEU A 6 -26.35 -13.04 -10.79
N VAL A 7 -26.20 -11.76 -10.45
CA VAL A 7 -24.99 -11.22 -9.81
C VAL A 7 -24.74 -11.85 -8.43
N PHE A 8 -25.80 -12.30 -7.74
CA PHE A 8 -25.73 -12.98 -6.45
C PHE A 8 -25.75 -14.51 -6.56
N SER A 9 -25.83 -15.06 -7.77
CA SER A 9 -25.86 -16.52 -7.96
C SER A 9 -24.48 -17.11 -7.69
N GLY A 10 -24.39 -17.88 -6.60
CA GLY A 10 -23.18 -18.57 -6.18
C GLY A 10 -22.62 -19.47 -7.28
N TYR A 11 -23.47 -20.22 -8.00
CA TYR A 11 -23.03 -21.12 -9.08
C TYR A 11 -22.30 -20.37 -10.21
N THR A 12 -22.90 -19.31 -10.76
CA THR A 12 -22.30 -18.53 -11.85
C THR A 12 -21.03 -17.81 -11.41
N ASN A 13 -21.01 -17.28 -10.18
CA ASN A 13 -19.82 -16.64 -9.64
C ASN A 13 -18.69 -17.65 -9.41
N MET A 14 -19.01 -18.82 -8.85
CA MET A 14 -18.05 -19.88 -8.59
C MET A 14 -17.47 -20.46 -9.90
N SER A 15 -18.32 -20.69 -10.90
CA SER A 15 -17.89 -21.11 -12.23
C SER A 15 -16.95 -20.08 -12.87
N LYS A 16 -17.22 -18.77 -12.72
CA LYS A 16 -16.32 -17.71 -13.20
C LYS A 16 -14.99 -17.65 -12.41
N ILE A 17 -15.03 -17.84 -11.10
CA ILE A 17 -13.83 -17.83 -10.23
C ILE A 17 -12.88 -18.97 -10.61
N PHE A 18 -13.41 -20.16 -10.86
CA PHE A 18 -12.61 -21.33 -11.25
C PHE A 18 -12.35 -21.44 -12.76
N HIS A 19 -12.84 -20.48 -13.55
CA HIS A 19 -12.59 -20.47 -14.99
C HIS A 19 -11.18 -19.93 -15.29
N ILE A 20 -10.29 -20.84 -15.67
CA ILE A 20 -8.92 -20.48 -16.10
C ILE A 20 -8.97 -20.06 -17.57
N ASN A 21 -8.79 -18.76 -17.83
CA ASN A 21 -8.58 -18.28 -19.19
C ASN A 21 -7.09 -18.31 -19.53
N THR A 22 -6.71 -19.16 -20.48
CA THR A 22 -5.32 -19.32 -20.94
C THR A 22 -4.91 -18.31 -22.01
N LYS A 23 -5.85 -17.50 -22.52
CA LYS A 23 -5.54 -16.43 -23.47
C LYS A 23 -5.10 -15.19 -22.71
N GLU A 24 -3.80 -14.90 -22.75
CA GLU A 24 -3.29 -13.62 -22.29
C GLU A 24 -3.94 -12.49 -23.07
N SER A 25 -4.53 -11.52 -22.36
CA SER A 25 -4.97 -10.31 -23.03
C SER A 25 -3.71 -9.56 -23.45
N PRO A 26 -3.59 -9.06 -24.70
CA PRO A 26 -2.43 -8.26 -25.13
C PRO A 26 -2.28 -6.94 -24.32
N THR A 27 -3.20 -6.69 -23.40
CA THR A 27 -3.30 -5.51 -22.55
C THR A 27 -2.97 -5.79 -21.09
N SER A 28 -2.75 -7.04 -20.68
CA SER A 28 -2.43 -7.40 -19.31
C SER A 28 -0.92 -7.49 -19.12
N ILE A 29 -0.40 -6.73 -18.16
CA ILE A 29 0.99 -6.80 -17.76
C ILE A 29 1.13 -7.98 -16.78
N ALA A 30 1.62 -9.13 -17.27
CA ALA A 30 1.58 -10.41 -16.55
C ALA A 30 2.29 -10.36 -15.19
N CYS A 31 3.44 -9.68 -15.09
CA CYS A 31 4.20 -9.57 -13.84
C CYS A 31 3.42 -8.90 -12.70
N LEU A 32 2.40 -8.08 -13.00
CA LEU A 32 1.55 -7.47 -11.98
C LEU A 32 0.76 -8.52 -11.20
N HIS A 33 0.39 -9.65 -11.81
CA HIS A 33 -0.30 -10.73 -11.11
C HIS A 33 0.61 -11.39 -10.08
N GLY A 34 1.85 -11.69 -10.45
CA GLY A 34 2.86 -12.24 -9.52
C GLY A 34 3.12 -11.30 -8.34
N MET A 35 3.33 -10.00 -8.61
CA MET A 35 3.53 -9.01 -7.55
C MET A 35 2.35 -8.91 -6.59
N ARG A 36 1.10 -9.00 -7.08
CA ARG A 36 -0.09 -9.01 -6.22
C ARG A 36 -0.12 -10.22 -5.31
N VAL A 37 0.18 -11.42 -5.84
CA VAL A 37 0.22 -12.64 -5.04
C VAL A 37 1.28 -12.54 -3.96
N LEU A 38 2.52 -12.19 -4.32
CA LEU A 38 3.61 -12.06 -3.36
C LEU A 38 3.30 -11.01 -2.28
N SER A 39 2.82 -9.83 -2.68
CA SER A 39 2.51 -8.75 -1.73
C SER A 39 1.32 -9.12 -0.83
N MET A 40 0.28 -9.77 -1.38
CA MET A 40 -0.88 -10.20 -0.58
C MET A 40 -0.50 -11.26 0.45
N THR A 41 0.26 -12.27 0.03
CA THR A 41 0.74 -13.32 0.94
C THR A 41 1.57 -12.71 2.06
N TRP A 42 2.41 -11.73 1.74
CA TRP A 42 3.22 -11.04 2.73
C TRP A 42 2.38 -10.19 3.69
N VAL A 43 1.37 -9.45 3.21
CA VAL A 43 0.41 -8.71 4.06
C VAL A 43 -0.28 -9.67 5.03
N VAL A 44 -0.79 -10.81 4.55
CA VAL A 44 -1.46 -11.82 5.38
C VAL A 44 -0.49 -12.37 6.44
N TRP A 45 0.73 -12.70 6.03
CA TRP A 45 1.75 -13.23 6.95
C TRP A 45 2.15 -12.20 8.02
N GLY A 46 2.28 -10.92 7.66
CA GLY A 46 2.55 -9.83 8.61
C GLY A 46 1.40 -9.62 9.60
N HIS A 47 0.15 -9.58 9.12
CA HIS A 47 -1.01 -9.41 10.00
C HIS A 47 -1.22 -10.60 10.94
N GLN A 48 -0.91 -11.83 10.50
CA GLN A 48 -0.93 -13.00 11.38
C GLN A 48 -0.04 -12.77 12.60
N TRP A 49 1.18 -12.24 12.39
CA TRP A 49 2.07 -11.91 13.49
C TRP A 49 1.54 -10.78 14.37
N VAL A 50 0.99 -9.71 13.79
CA VAL A 50 0.35 -8.62 14.57
C VAL A 50 -0.77 -9.17 15.46
N PHE A 51 -1.60 -10.09 14.98
CA PHE A 51 -2.63 -10.71 15.80
C PHE A 51 -2.05 -11.62 16.88
N THR A 52 -0.98 -12.37 16.59
CA THR A 52 -0.24 -13.13 17.61
C THR A 52 0.31 -12.22 18.70
N LEU A 53 0.69 -10.97 18.40
CA LEU A 53 1.11 -10.00 19.43
C LEU A 53 -0.02 -9.68 20.43
N ASN A 54 -1.25 -9.60 19.93
CA ASN A 54 -2.42 -9.18 20.71
C ASN A 54 -3.11 -10.34 21.44
N TYR A 55 -2.98 -11.57 20.92
CA TYR A 55 -3.72 -12.74 21.42
C TYR A 55 -2.82 -13.92 21.79
N GLY A 56 -1.50 -13.77 21.72
CA GLY A 56 -0.55 -14.83 22.06
C GLY A 56 -0.50 -15.10 23.56
N GLU A 57 -0.37 -16.38 23.93
CA GLU A 57 -0.31 -16.80 25.34
C GLU A 57 0.98 -16.35 26.05
N ASN A 58 2.06 -16.13 25.30
CA ASN A 58 3.36 -15.73 25.85
C ASN A 58 3.92 -14.50 25.13
N ALA A 59 3.49 -13.31 25.56
CA ALA A 59 3.96 -12.05 25.01
C ALA A 59 5.48 -11.83 25.18
N LEU A 60 6.11 -12.48 26.18
CA LEU A 60 7.56 -12.37 26.41
C LEU A 60 8.38 -13.13 25.34
N ALA A 61 7.78 -14.08 24.61
CA ALA A 61 8.43 -14.80 23.53
C ALA A 61 8.52 -13.98 22.23
N ILE A 62 7.65 -12.97 22.06
CA ILE A 62 7.53 -12.17 20.85
C ILE A 62 8.86 -11.56 20.38
N PRO A 63 9.64 -10.88 21.24
CA PRO A 63 10.89 -10.28 20.80
C PRO A 63 11.89 -11.31 20.27
N TYR A 64 11.85 -12.55 20.77
CA TYR A 64 12.74 -13.61 20.30
C TYR A 64 12.50 -13.99 18.84
N TYR A 65 11.26 -13.90 18.35
CA TYR A 65 10.93 -14.19 16.95
C TYR A 65 11.39 -13.09 15.98
N PHE A 66 11.58 -11.86 16.47
CA PHE A 66 11.91 -10.71 15.63
C PHE A 66 13.34 -10.17 15.79
N ARG A 67 14.13 -10.79 16.68
CA ARG A 67 15.53 -10.43 16.91
C ARG A 67 16.44 -10.73 15.72
N ASP A 68 16.11 -11.73 14.91
CA ASP A 68 16.95 -12.13 13.78
C ASP A 68 16.76 -11.22 12.56
N VAL A 69 17.76 -11.20 11.68
CA VAL A 69 17.73 -10.44 10.42
C VAL A 69 16.52 -10.81 9.58
N LEU A 70 16.15 -12.09 9.52
CA LEU A 70 14.96 -12.54 8.78
C LEU A 70 13.65 -12.07 9.41
N GLY A 71 13.62 -11.84 10.73
CA GLY A 71 12.48 -11.26 11.45
C GLY A 71 12.13 -9.85 10.94
N GLN A 72 13.09 -9.14 10.35
CA GLN A 72 12.86 -7.83 9.72
C GLN A 72 11.93 -7.91 8.52
N THR A 73 11.80 -9.07 7.87
CA THR A 73 10.80 -9.28 6.81
C THR A 73 9.38 -9.03 7.31
N ILE A 74 9.11 -9.37 8.58
CA ILE A 74 7.82 -9.12 9.22
C ILE A 74 7.77 -7.72 9.81
N MET A 75 8.82 -7.27 10.49
CA MET A 75 8.84 -5.93 11.09
C MET A 75 8.72 -4.83 10.03
N ASN A 76 9.30 -5.01 8.85
CA ASN A 76 9.21 -4.03 7.77
C ASN A 76 8.13 -4.41 6.74
N ALA A 77 7.15 -5.24 7.11
CA ALA A 77 6.09 -5.68 6.20
C ALA A 77 5.23 -4.53 5.65
N GLN A 78 5.30 -3.32 6.20
CA GLN A 78 4.62 -2.14 5.66
C GLN A 78 4.93 -1.86 4.18
N VAL A 79 6.13 -2.21 3.69
CA VAL A 79 6.48 -2.00 2.27
C VAL A 79 5.70 -2.92 1.34
N SER A 80 5.15 -4.03 1.84
CA SER A 80 4.22 -4.87 1.07
C SER A 80 2.95 -4.10 0.69
N VAL A 81 2.51 -3.17 1.54
CA VAL A 81 1.38 -2.26 1.26
C VAL A 81 1.79 -1.17 0.26
N ASP A 82 3.02 -0.68 0.35
CA ASP A 82 3.58 0.27 -0.63
C ASP A 82 3.61 -0.32 -2.04
N SER A 83 3.80 -1.64 -2.18
CA SER A 83 3.61 -2.34 -3.46
C SER A 83 2.21 -2.16 -4.03
N PHE A 84 1.16 -2.22 -3.20
CA PHE A 84 -0.21 -2.01 -3.66
C PHE A 84 -0.52 -0.56 -4.03
N PHE A 85 0.05 0.41 -3.31
CA PHE A 85 -0.03 1.82 -3.72
C PHE A 85 0.65 2.07 -5.07
N PHE A 86 1.85 1.50 -5.27
CA PHE A 86 2.56 1.52 -6.55
C PHE A 86 1.72 0.90 -7.68
N LEU A 87 1.15 -0.29 -7.46
CA LEU A 87 0.28 -0.95 -8.43
C LEU A 87 -0.95 -0.12 -8.79
N SER A 88 -1.56 0.52 -7.79
CA SER A 88 -2.74 1.37 -7.98
C SER A 88 -2.40 2.59 -8.83
N GLY A 89 -1.30 3.28 -8.53
CA GLY A 89 -0.80 4.40 -9.36
C GLY A 89 -0.48 3.97 -10.78
N LEU A 90 0.19 2.82 -10.97
CA LEU A 90 0.54 2.30 -12.29
C LEU A 90 -0.70 2.05 -13.15
N LEU A 91 -1.68 1.33 -12.63
CA LEU A 91 -2.88 0.97 -13.38
C LEU A 91 -3.72 2.20 -13.72
N VAL A 92 -3.82 3.15 -12.79
CA VAL A 92 -4.54 4.41 -13.03
C VAL A 92 -3.80 5.26 -14.07
N GLY A 93 -2.49 5.43 -13.94
CA GLY A 93 -1.68 6.20 -14.90
C GLY A 93 -1.72 5.61 -16.31
N TYR A 94 -1.53 4.29 -16.43
CA TYR A 94 -1.62 3.58 -17.71
C TYR A 94 -3.03 3.66 -18.31
N GLY A 95 -4.07 3.48 -17.48
CA GLY A 95 -5.47 3.55 -17.90
C GLY A 95 -5.89 4.93 -18.39
N LEU A 96 -5.45 6.00 -17.70
CA LEU A 96 -5.69 7.38 -18.10
C LEU A 96 -5.00 7.71 -19.43
N MET A 97 -3.73 7.33 -19.60
CA MET A 97 -3.03 7.54 -20.87
C MET A 97 -3.68 6.80 -22.04
N ARG A 98 -4.18 5.58 -21.81
CA ARG A 98 -4.86 4.78 -22.85
C ARG A 98 -6.21 5.36 -23.25
N ASN A 99 -6.94 5.95 -22.31
CA ASN A 99 -8.26 6.54 -22.54
C ASN A 99 -8.22 8.07 -22.67
N LYS A 100 -7.03 8.65 -22.87
CA LYS A 100 -6.82 10.10 -22.93
C LYS A 100 -7.80 10.80 -23.89
N ASP A 101 -7.95 10.25 -25.10
CA ASP A 101 -8.77 10.87 -26.15
C ASP A 101 -10.28 10.73 -25.91
N LYS A 102 -10.67 9.86 -24.96
CA LYS A 102 -12.07 9.63 -24.56
C LYS A 102 -12.45 10.40 -23.29
N MET A 103 -11.54 11.21 -22.77
CA MET A 103 -11.74 11.88 -21.48
C MET A 103 -12.59 13.13 -21.65
N ASP A 104 -13.91 12.97 -21.53
CA ASP A 104 -14.90 14.05 -21.42
C ASP A 104 -15.39 14.21 -19.97
N LEU A 105 -16.29 15.19 -19.73
CA LEU A 105 -16.84 15.45 -18.40
C LEU A 105 -17.57 14.23 -17.83
N TYR A 106 -18.28 13.48 -18.67
CA TYR A 106 -19.00 12.28 -18.25
C TYR A 106 -18.04 11.18 -17.78
N ASN A 107 -17.00 10.86 -18.56
CA ASN A 107 -16.00 9.87 -18.21
C ASN A 107 -15.16 10.32 -17.00
N PHE A 108 -14.94 11.63 -16.82
CA PHE A 108 -14.32 12.19 -15.63
C PHE A 108 -15.17 11.99 -14.37
N ILE A 109 -16.49 12.20 -14.44
CA ILE A 109 -17.38 11.92 -13.30
C ILE A 109 -17.43 10.40 -13.04
N MET A 110 -17.56 9.59 -14.10
CA MET A 110 -17.60 8.13 -13.99
C MET A 110 -16.30 7.52 -13.46
N PHE A 111 -15.15 8.16 -13.69
CA PHE A 111 -13.87 7.78 -13.10
C PHE A 111 -13.98 7.68 -11.56
N TYR A 112 -14.59 8.67 -10.91
CA TYR A 112 -14.79 8.64 -9.46
C TYR A 112 -15.94 7.72 -9.02
N ILE A 113 -17.09 7.78 -9.70
CA ILE A 113 -18.27 7.00 -9.34
C ILE A 113 -17.98 5.49 -9.41
N HIS A 114 -17.35 5.03 -10.50
CA HIS A 114 -17.03 3.61 -10.64
C HIS A 114 -16.09 3.11 -9.55
N ARG A 115 -15.11 3.94 -9.14
CA ARG A 115 -14.20 3.54 -8.06
C ARG A 115 -14.93 3.50 -6.72
N PHE A 116 -15.75 4.50 -6.42
CA PHE A 116 -16.53 4.55 -5.19
C PHE A 116 -17.47 3.34 -5.07
N ILE A 117 -18.27 3.06 -6.12
CA ILE A 117 -19.19 1.92 -6.15
C ILE A 117 -18.45 0.57 -6.11
N ARG A 118 -17.19 0.51 -6.56
CA ARG A 118 -16.38 -0.70 -6.45
C ARG A 118 -15.90 -0.98 -5.03
N LEU A 119 -15.59 0.05 -4.24
CA LEU A 119 -14.94 -0.09 -2.92
C LEU A 119 -15.92 0.05 -1.75
N ALA A 120 -16.86 1.01 -1.82
CA ALA A 120 -17.74 1.34 -0.70
C ALA A 120 -18.71 0.20 -0.32
N PRO A 121 -19.37 -0.52 -1.25
CA PRO A 121 -20.34 -1.56 -0.87
C PRO A 121 -19.71 -2.75 -0.11
N PRO A 122 -18.56 -3.32 -0.52
CA PRO A 122 -17.89 -4.34 0.28
C PRO A 122 -17.49 -3.85 1.67
N ILE A 123 -16.98 -2.61 1.79
CA ILE A 123 -16.62 -2.01 3.09
C ILE A 123 -17.87 -1.85 3.96
N ALA A 124 -18.95 -1.29 3.42
CA ALA A 124 -20.21 -1.11 4.13
C ALA A 124 -20.79 -2.45 4.62
N ALA A 125 -20.69 -3.51 3.79
CA ALA A 125 -21.11 -4.86 4.18
C ALA A 125 -20.27 -5.41 5.35
N MET A 126 -18.95 -5.19 5.34
CA MET A 126 -18.07 -5.58 6.45
C MET A 126 -18.32 -4.77 7.71
N CYS A 127 -18.53 -3.46 7.60
CA CYS A 127 -18.90 -2.61 8.74
C CYS A 127 -20.24 -3.03 9.34
N PHE A 128 -21.23 -3.35 8.49
CA PHE A 128 -22.52 -3.89 8.94
C PHE A 128 -22.37 -5.23 9.66
N PHE A 129 -21.53 -6.12 9.12
CA PHE A 129 -21.20 -7.39 9.77
C PHE A 129 -20.58 -7.16 11.16
N GLY A 130 -19.59 -6.27 11.26
CA GLY A 130 -18.97 -5.89 12.54
C GLY A 130 -19.98 -5.36 13.55
N ALA A 131 -20.81 -4.40 13.12
CA ALA A 131 -21.78 -3.73 13.97
C ALA A 131 -22.91 -4.65 14.49
N THR A 132 -23.27 -5.70 13.74
CA THR A 132 -24.50 -6.48 14.02
C THR A 132 -24.31 -7.98 14.18
N VAL A 133 -23.50 -8.62 13.35
CA VAL A 133 -23.38 -10.09 13.27
C VAL A 133 -22.19 -10.59 14.08
N ALA A 134 -21.09 -9.84 14.14
CA ALA A 134 -19.87 -10.24 14.83
C ALA A 134 -20.10 -10.61 16.31
N ARG A 135 -21.09 -10.00 16.98
CA ARG A 135 -21.49 -10.31 18.37
C ARG A 135 -21.86 -11.77 18.60
N PHE A 136 -22.34 -12.49 17.59
CA PHE A 136 -22.71 -13.90 17.72
C PHE A 136 -21.49 -14.83 17.73
N PHE A 137 -20.32 -14.32 17.34
CA PHE A 137 -19.06 -15.06 17.34
C PHE A 137 -18.15 -14.67 18.52
N ALA A 138 -18.47 -13.60 19.24
CA ALA A 138 -17.68 -13.09 20.36
C ALA A 138 -18.04 -13.81 21.67
N THR A 139 -17.34 -14.90 21.99
CA THR A 139 -17.49 -15.64 23.25
C THR A 139 -16.15 -15.89 23.92
N GLY A 140 -16.14 -16.06 25.26
CA GLY A 140 -14.93 -16.39 26.02
C GLY A 140 -14.10 -15.17 26.43
N ALA A 141 -12.84 -15.39 26.82
CA ALA A 141 -11.97 -14.37 27.42
C ALA A 141 -11.64 -13.18 26.50
N ILE A 142 -11.75 -13.37 25.18
CA ILE A 142 -11.56 -12.32 24.16
C ILE A 142 -12.89 -11.69 23.69
N GLY A 143 -14.02 -12.10 24.28
CA GLY A 143 -15.35 -11.64 23.87
C GLY A 143 -15.55 -10.14 24.09
N GLU A 144 -15.05 -9.59 25.19
CA GLU A 144 -15.15 -8.16 25.51
C GLU A 144 -14.33 -7.29 24.55
N SER A 145 -13.07 -7.67 24.26
CA SER A 145 -12.24 -6.95 23.29
C SER A 145 -12.84 -7.02 21.88
N THR A 146 -13.38 -8.18 21.50
CA THR A 146 -14.10 -8.37 20.23
C THR A 146 -15.37 -7.52 20.17
N TYR A 147 -16.10 -7.39 21.29
CA TYR A 147 -17.29 -6.54 21.39
C TYR A 147 -16.94 -5.06 21.22
N LEU A 148 -15.91 -4.56 21.91
CA LEU A 148 -15.49 -3.15 21.79
C LEU A 148 -14.99 -2.82 20.38
N MET A 149 -14.08 -3.64 19.83
CA MET A 149 -13.49 -3.40 18.51
C MET A 149 -14.49 -3.51 17.37
N ASN A 150 -15.38 -4.51 17.38
CA ASN A 150 -16.27 -4.76 16.25
C ASN A 150 -17.63 -4.09 16.42
N MET A 151 -18.15 -3.95 17.63
CA MET A 151 -19.52 -3.50 17.84
C MET A 151 -19.60 -2.01 18.19
N GLU A 152 -18.85 -1.53 19.18
CA GLU A 152 -18.94 -0.12 19.58
C GLU A 152 -18.37 0.80 18.50
N PHE A 153 -17.17 0.52 18.02
CA PHE A 153 -16.54 1.35 16.98
C PHE A 153 -17.31 1.30 15.67
N CYS A 154 -17.77 0.12 15.23
CA CYS A 154 -18.58 0.05 14.00
C CYS A 154 -19.94 0.70 14.11
N ASN A 155 -20.65 0.59 15.23
CA ASN A 155 -21.95 1.27 15.37
C ASN A 155 -21.82 2.80 15.31
N ARG A 156 -20.73 3.36 15.84
CA ARG A 156 -20.51 4.81 15.87
C ARG A 156 -19.81 5.34 14.63
N ASN A 157 -18.83 4.61 14.11
CA ASN A 157 -17.82 5.16 13.19
C ASN A 157 -17.81 4.50 11.80
N TRP A 158 -18.71 3.57 11.48
CA TRP A 158 -18.74 2.88 10.18
C TRP A 158 -18.69 3.83 8.97
N PHE A 159 -19.34 5.00 9.07
CA PHE A 159 -19.44 5.93 7.96
C PHE A 159 -18.10 6.58 7.62
N TYR A 160 -17.16 6.69 8.57
CA TYR A 160 -15.82 7.21 8.29
C TYR A 160 -15.05 6.28 7.35
N ASP A 161 -15.20 4.96 7.53
CA ASP A 161 -14.57 3.94 6.68
C ASP A 161 -15.22 3.91 5.29
N VAL A 162 -16.55 3.98 5.22
CA VAL A 162 -17.31 3.97 3.95
C VAL A 162 -17.08 5.24 3.13
N LEU A 163 -16.90 6.39 3.79
CA LEU A 163 -16.65 7.68 3.14
C LEU A 163 -15.15 7.95 2.90
N PHE A 164 -14.25 7.02 3.27
CA PHE A 164 -12.80 7.15 3.08
C PHE A 164 -12.21 8.40 3.76
N ILE A 165 -12.63 8.67 4.99
CA ILE A 165 -12.16 9.81 5.81
C ILE A 165 -11.72 9.39 7.21
N ASN A 166 -11.52 8.09 7.43
CA ASN A 166 -11.19 7.56 8.75
C ASN A 166 -9.84 8.04 9.27
N ASN A 167 -8.80 8.10 8.44
CA ASN A 167 -7.47 8.58 8.82
C ASN A 167 -7.38 10.10 9.06
N LEU A 168 -8.46 10.84 8.77
CA LEU A 168 -8.60 12.27 9.08
C LEU A 168 -9.38 12.51 10.38
N SER A 169 -9.96 11.45 10.94
CA SER A 169 -10.74 11.49 12.16
C SER A 169 -9.88 11.03 13.34
N ASN A 170 -9.97 11.71 14.47
CA ASN A 170 -9.35 11.23 15.73
C ASN A 170 -10.16 10.09 16.39
N GLN A 171 -11.05 9.45 15.62
CA GLN A 171 -11.96 8.42 16.08
C GLN A 171 -11.40 7.04 15.74
N GLN A 172 -11.74 6.05 16.56
CA GLN A 172 -11.35 4.66 16.33
C GLN A 172 -12.00 4.11 15.05
N TYR A 173 -11.24 3.31 14.31
CA TYR A 173 -11.71 2.64 13.11
C TYR A 173 -12.78 1.60 13.42
N CYS A 174 -13.75 1.45 12.51
CA CYS A 174 -14.61 0.26 12.56
C CYS A 174 -13.82 -0.96 12.07
N MET A 175 -13.15 -0.84 10.93
CA MET A 175 -12.31 -1.90 10.39
C MET A 175 -10.87 -1.38 10.23
N ALA A 176 -9.94 -1.83 11.08
CA ALA A 176 -8.58 -1.31 11.11
C ALA A 176 -7.92 -1.28 9.72
N GLN A 177 -8.04 -2.34 8.93
CA GLN A 177 -7.45 -2.43 7.59
C GLN A 177 -7.98 -1.42 6.56
N THR A 178 -9.06 -0.69 6.85
CA THR A 178 -9.64 0.30 5.90
C THR A 178 -8.82 1.59 5.79
N TRP A 179 -7.85 1.83 6.68
CA TRP A 179 -6.89 2.93 6.51
C TRP A 179 -6.24 2.89 5.11
N TYR A 180 -5.92 1.70 4.60
CA TYR A 180 -5.31 1.52 3.29
C TYR A 180 -6.25 1.99 2.17
N THR A 181 -7.51 1.54 2.20
CA THR A 181 -8.50 1.91 1.19
C THR A 181 -8.84 3.39 1.24
N THR A 182 -8.81 3.99 2.44
CA THR A 182 -8.98 5.42 2.63
C THR A 182 -7.87 6.21 1.96
N VAL A 183 -6.61 5.89 2.28
CA VAL A 183 -5.45 6.55 1.68
C VAL A 183 -5.47 6.40 0.16
N ASP A 184 -5.75 5.20 -0.34
CA ASP A 184 -5.79 4.91 -1.78
C ASP A 184 -6.88 5.72 -2.50
N MET A 185 -8.07 5.89 -1.89
CA MET A 185 -9.13 6.73 -2.43
C MET A 185 -8.77 8.22 -2.38
N GLN A 186 -8.17 8.70 -1.28
CA GLN A 186 -7.75 10.09 -1.15
C GLN A 186 -6.66 10.45 -2.17
N ILE A 187 -5.66 9.58 -2.36
CA ILE A 187 -4.65 9.77 -3.43
C ILE A 187 -5.33 9.76 -4.79
N TYR A 188 -6.30 8.87 -5.02
CA TYR A 188 -7.03 8.81 -6.29
C TYR A 188 -7.79 10.10 -6.61
N VAL A 189 -8.41 10.72 -5.60
CA VAL A 189 -9.05 12.03 -5.77
C VAL A 189 -8.06 13.07 -6.30
N LEU A 190 -6.81 13.02 -5.83
CA LEU A 190 -5.73 13.92 -6.25
C LEU A 190 -5.10 13.55 -7.61
N VAL A 191 -5.35 12.36 -8.16
CA VAL A 191 -4.69 11.90 -9.39
C VAL A 191 -4.85 12.86 -10.56
N PRO A 192 -6.03 13.41 -10.87
CA PRO A 192 -6.16 14.37 -11.97
C PRO A 192 -5.25 15.60 -11.82
N LEU A 193 -5.13 16.13 -10.60
CA LEU A 193 -4.23 17.25 -10.32
C LEU A 193 -2.75 16.86 -10.53
N MET A 194 -2.37 15.64 -10.15
CA MET A 194 -1.00 15.16 -10.29
C MET A 194 -0.65 14.78 -11.74
N PHE A 195 -1.57 14.14 -12.47
CA PHE A 195 -1.26 13.40 -13.69
C PHE A 195 -1.83 14.01 -14.98
N PHE A 196 -2.89 14.83 -14.92
CA PHE A 196 -3.39 15.48 -16.15
C PHE A 196 -2.36 16.44 -16.78
N PRO A 197 -1.52 17.17 -16.01
CA PRO A 197 -0.47 17.99 -16.61
C PRO A 197 0.46 17.22 -17.54
N ILE A 198 0.87 15.99 -17.19
CA ILE A 198 1.75 15.17 -18.06
C ILE A 198 0.98 14.57 -19.24
N MET A 199 -0.30 14.28 -19.04
CA MET A 199 -1.18 13.76 -20.07
C MET A 199 -1.38 14.76 -21.22
N TYR A 200 -1.58 16.05 -20.92
CA TYR A 200 -1.82 17.09 -21.94
C TYR A 200 -0.58 17.88 -22.33
N TYR A 201 0.33 18.16 -21.39
CA TYR A 201 1.51 19.01 -21.61
C TYR A 201 2.79 18.30 -21.17
N ARG A 202 3.33 17.42 -22.02
CA ARG A 202 4.47 16.53 -21.70
C ARG A 202 5.61 17.20 -20.93
N LYS A 203 6.18 18.32 -21.44
CA LYS A 203 7.34 18.97 -20.80
C LYS A 203 6.99 19.52 -19.41
N PHE A 204 5.92 20.31 -19.31
CA PHE A 204 5.46 20.90 -18.06
C PHE A 204 5.05 19.83 -17.05
N GLY A 205 4.28 18.83 -17.50
CA GLY A 205 3.81 17.76 -16.65
C GLY A 205 4.91 16.81 -16.15
N THR A 206 5.98 16.58 -16.93
CA THR A 206 7.16 15.86 -16.44
C THR A 206 7.81 16.64 -15.29
N VAL A 207 8.02 17.95 -15.44
CA VAL A 207 8.57 18.80 -14.36
C VAL A 207 7.66 18.81 -13.14
N TRP A 208 6.36 18.96 -13.35
CA TRP A 208 5.34 18.94 -12.29
C TRP A 208 5.36 17.62 -11.50
N LEU A 209 5.34 16.48 -12.19
CA LEU A 209 5.30 15.17 -11.53
C LEU A 209 6.63 14.86 -10.82
N MET A 210 7.76 15.34 -11.34
CA MET A 210 9.06 15.27 -10.65
C MET A 210 9.05 16.09 -9.37
N LEU A 211 8.55 17.33 -9.41
CA LEU A 211 8.42 18.18 -8.22
C LEU A 211 7.53 17.53 -7.18
N LEU A 212 6.39 16.95 -7.58
CA LEU A 212 5.50 16.23 -6.67
C LEU A 212 6.16 15.00 -6.03
N THR A 213 6.98 14.27 -6.80
CA THR A 213 7.76 13.12 -6.27
C THR A 213 8.80 13.58 -5.24
N LEU A 214 9.47 14.70 -5.48
CA LEU A 214 10.43 15.27 -4.52
C LEU A 214 9.72 15.72 -3.24
N VAL A 215 8.61 16.46 -3.38
CA VAL A 215 7.81 16.92 -2.23
C VAL A 215 7.26 15.74 -1.43
N SER A 216 6.81 14.67 -2.08
CA SER A 216 6.27 13.49 -1.39
C SER A 216 7.34 12.73 -0.59
N CYS A 217 8.62 12.80 -0.96
CA CYS A 217 9.73 12.26 -0.15
C CYS A 217 10.11 13.20 1.01
N ILE A 218 10.01 14.52 0.81
CA ILE A 218 10.41 15.51 1.82
C ILE A 218 9.41 15.55 2.98
N ILE A 219 8.10 15.42 2.72
CA ILE A 219 7.08 15.54 3.76
C ILE A 219 7.30 14.52 4.90
N PRO A 220 7.49 13.20 4.66
CA PRO A 220 7.72 12.24 5.74
C PRO A 220 9.01 12.49 6.51
N ALA A 221 10.08 12.92 5.82
CA ALA A 221 11.32 13.31 6.47
C ALA A 221 11.12 14.51 7.40
N ALA A 222 10.40 15.54 6.94
CA ALA A 222 10.10 16.72 7.74
C ALA A 222 9.21 16.38 8.95
N LEU A 223 8.23 15.50 8.78
CA LEU A 223 7.38 15.04 9.89
C LEU A 223 8.17 14.21 10.91
N SER A 224 9.08 13.36 10.44
CA SER A 224 10.01 12.62 11.31
C SER A 224 10.84 13.58 12.17
N GLU A 225 11.38 14.64 11.57
CA GLU A 225 12.20 15.62 12.29
C GLU A 225 11.39 16.49 13.27
N ILE A 226 10.21 16.96 12.86
CA ILE A 226 9.34 17.80 13.70
C ILE A 226 8.85 17.03 14.92
N TYR A 227 8.47 15.77 14.73
CA TYR A 227 7.87 14.95 15.78
C TYR A 227 8.86 14.02 16.48
N LYS A 228 10.13 14.02 16.06
CA LYS A 228 11.21 13.19 16.61
C LYS A 228 10.80 11.72 16.67
N ILE A 229 10.26 11.22 15.55
CA ILE A 229 9.76 9.85 15.47
C ILE A 229 10.96 8.89 15.33
N PRO A 230 11.12 7.91 16.26
CA PRO A 230 12.19 6.93 16.17
C PRO A 230 12.01 5.97 15.00
N LEU A 231 13.11 5.50 14.40
CA LEU A 231 13.07 4.33 13.51
C LEU A 231 12.84 3.07 14.33
N GLY A 232 11.80 2.32 13.97
CA GLY A 232 11.57 0.95 14.45
C GLY A 232 10.28 0.77 15.23
N ILE A 233 9.68 -0.41 15.08
CA ILE A 233 8.34 -0.74 15.62
C ILE A 233 8.40 -1.15 17.10
N MET A 234 9.56 -1.62 17.56
CA MET A 234 9.74 -2.15 18.92
C MET A 234 10.23 -1.11 19.94
N VAL A 235 10.24 0.18 19.59
CA VAL A 235 10.65 1.25 20.51
C VAL A 235 9.48 1.57 21.44
N PRO A 236 9.63 1.45 22.78
CA PRO A 236 8.60 1.90 23.73
C PRO A 236 8.41 3.41 23.57
N GLN A 237 7.20 3.84 23.19
CA GLN A 237 6.94 5.22 22.80
C GLN A 237 5.70 5.74 23.50
N ASP A 238 5.86 6.22 24.73
CA ASP A 238 4.75 6.72 25.56
C ASP A 238 4.05 7.98 25.00
N LYS A 239 4.60 8.61 23.95
CA LYS A 239 4.01 9.76 23.22
C LYS A 239 4.22 9.75 21.69
N ALA A 240 5.11 8.91 21.17
CA ALA A 240 5.40 8.85 19.74
C ALA A 240 4.52 7.83 18.99
N LEU A 241 3.88 6.87 19.68
CA LEU A 241 2.87 5.97 19.10
C LEU A 241 1.65 6.73 18.53
N ASP A 242 1.18 7.78 19.21
CA ASP A 242 0.08 8.62 18.69
C ASP A 242 0.46 9.36 17.39
N ARG A 243 1.75 9.50 17.09
CA ARG A 243 2.25 10.30 15.95
C ARG A 243 2.86 9.45 14.84
N SER A 244 3.30 8.21 15.11
CA SER A 244 3.75 7.27 14.07
C SER A 244 2.64 6.95 13.09
N PHE A 245 1.38 6.96 13.55
CA PHE A 245 0.18 6.88 12.71
C PHE A 245 0.17 7.93 11.58
N LEU A 246 0.68 9.14 11.82
CA LEU A 246 0.78 10.20 10.78
C LEU A 246 1.76 9.82 9.66
N LEU A 247 2.76 8.98 9.95
CA LEU A 247 3.70 8.47 8.96
C LEU A 247 3.22 7.17 8.29
N ASP A 248 2.52 6.33 9.05
CA ASP A 248 2.10 5.02 8.60
C ASP A 248 0.79 5.05 7.82
N GLU A 249 -0.17 5.86 8.26
CA GLU A 249 -1.52 5.92 7.69
C GLU A 249 -1.85 7.29 7.08
N GLY A 250 -0.91 8.23 7.19
CA GLY A 250 -0.99 9.54 6.56
C GLY A 250 -0.91 9.44 5.04
N THR A 251 -1.90 10.02 4.36
CA THR A 251 -1.98 10.05 2.89
C THR A 251 -0.77 10.69 2.24
N TRP A 252 -0.23 11.74 2.86
CA TRP A 252 0.99 12.42 2.42
C TRP A 252 2.22 11.50 2.43
N SER A 253 2.29 10.57 3.37
CA SER A 253 3.43 9.66 3.53
C SER A 253 3.43 8.50 2.54
N ARG A 254 2.25 8.11 2.05
CA ARG A 254 2.08 7.02 1.08
C ARG A 254 2.02 7.49 -0.37
N LEU A 255 2.12 8.80 -0.60
CA LEU A 255 2.00 9.39 -1.93
C LEU A 255 3.16 9.00 -2.86
N THR A 256 4.37 8.86 -2.34
CA THR A 256 5.59 8.57 -3.11
C THR A 256 5.50 7.29 -3.96
N PRO A 257 5.25 6.09 -3.39
CA PRO A 257 5.15 4.87 -4.20
C PRO A 257 4.02 4.94 -5.23
N TYR A 258 2.91 5.63 -4.93
CA TYR A 258 1.82 5.84 -5.87
C TYR A 258 2.24 6.70 -7.07
N ILE A 259 2.96 7.82 -6.83
CA ILE A 259 3.48 8.67 -7.91
C ILE A 259 4.49 7.91 -8.77
N ILE A 260 5.36 7.10 -8.17
CA ILE A 260 6.28 6.22 -8.92
C ILE A 260 5.49 5.20 -9.76
N GLY A 261 4.35 4.72 -9.24
CA GLY A 261 3.37 3.97 -10.01
C GLY A 261 2.88 4.76 -11.24
N LEU A 262 2.43 6.00 -11.06
CA LEU A 262 1.98 6.88 -12.16
C LEU A 262 3.08 7.07 -13.23
N TRP A 263 4.33 7.28 -12.80
CA TRP A 263 5.49 7.31 -13.69
C TRP A 263 5.63 6.02 -14.49
N THR A 264 5.55 4.88 -13.81
CA THR A 264 5.67 3.56 -14.45
C THR A 264 4.56 3.33 -15.47
N GLY A 265 3.31 3.66 -15.13
CA GLY A 265 2.18 3.56 -16.05
C GLY A 265 2.33 4.43 -17.30
N TYR A 266 2.86 5.65 -17.13
CA TYR A 266 3.20 6.54 -18.25
C TYR A 266 4.33 5.98 -19.12
N LEU A 267 5.39 5.46 -18.51
CA LEU A 267 6.53 4.87 -19.22
C LEU A 267 6.12 3.62 -20.01
N ILE A 268 5.30 2.75 -19.44
CA ILE A 268 4.74 1.57 -20.14
C ILE A 268 3.89 2.00 -21.34
N TYR A 269 3.08 3.05 -21.18
CA TYR A 269 2.29 3.56 -22.31
C TYR A 269 3.18 4.05 -23.47
N ILE A 270 4.30 4.73 -23.16
CA ILE A 270 5.26 5.16 -24.18
C ILE A 270 6.00 3.95 -24.77
N SER A 271 6.41 2.99 -23.94
CA SER A 271 7.20 1.84 -24.38
C SER A 271 6.41 0.94 -25.33
N ASN A 272 5.08 0.90 -25.21
CA ASN A 272 4.22 0.22 -26.17
C ASN A 272 4.28 0.82 -27.58
N LYS A 273 4.62 2.11 -27.71
CA LYS A 273 4.84 2.77 -29.01
C LYS A 273 6.29 2.69 -29.45
N ASN A 274 7.22 2.86 -28.50
CA ASN A 274 8.66 2.83 -28.73
C ASN A 274 9.32 1.84 -27.76
N PRO A 275 9.53 0.57 -28.18
CA PRO A 275 10.08 -0.46 -27.32
C PRO A 275 11.43 -0.05 -26.71
N ILE A 276 11.57 -0.27 -25.40
CA ILE A 276 12.82 0.00 -24.69
C ILE A 276 13.78 -1.14 -25.04
N LYS A 277 14.87 -0.82 -25.74
CA LYS A 277 15.96 -1.76 -26.00
C LYS A 277 17.07 -1.50 -25.00
N MET A 278 17.48 -2.56 -24.30
CA MET A 278 18.56 -2.51 -23.31
C MET A 278 19.63 -3.54 -23.65
N GLU A 279 20.88 -3.17 -23.40
CA GLU A 279 22.03 -4.07 -23.46
C GLU A 279 22.07 -4.96 -22.21
N SER A 280 22.65 -6.16 -22.33
CA SER A 280 22.68 -7.14 -21.22
C SER A 280 23.31 -6.59 -19.94
N TRP A 281 24.33 -5.72 -20.04
CA TRP A 281 24.96 -5.11 -18.87
C TRP A 281 24.02 -4.13 -18.14
N GLN A 282 23.15 -3.42 -18.86
CA GLN A 282 22.17 -2.50 -18.29
C GLN A 282 21.10 -3.28 -17.51
N VAL A 283 20.69 -4.42 -18.07
CA VAL A 283 19.73 -5.34 -17.44
C VAL A 283 20.30 -5.91 -16.14
N ILE A 284 21.53 -6.43 -16.19
CA ILE A 284 22.21 -6.97 -15.00
C ILE A 284 22.38 -5.88 -13.94
N LEU A 285 22.88 -4.71 -14.32
CA LEU A 285 23.06 -3.59 -13.40
C LEU A 285 21.73 -3.18 -12.76
N GLY A 286 20.67 -3.08 -13.55
CA GLY A 286 19.34 -2.72 -13.04
C GLY A 286 18.78 -3.77 -12.08
N TRP A 287 18.92 -5.07 -12.37
CA TRP A 287 18.49 -6.13 -11.45
C TRP A 287 19.29 -6.13 -10.15
N VAL A 288 20.63 -6.03 -10.23
CA VAL A 288 21.50 -5.98 -9.05
C VAL A 288 21.15 -4.75 -8.20
N THR A 289 21.00 -3.58 -8.80
CA THR A 289 20.65 -2.35 -8.08
C THR A 289 19.26 -2.43 -7.46
N ALA A 290 18.24 -2.91 -8.18
CA ALA A 290 16.89 -3.09 -7.63
C ALA A 290 16.87 -4.07 -6.46
N CYS A 291 17.58 -5.20 -6.55
CA CYS A 291 17.71 -6.18 -5.47
C CYS A 291 18.43 -5.57 -4.25
N ILE A 292 19.55 -4.89 -4.45
CA ILE A 292 20.28 -4.23 -3.36
C ILE A 292 19.39 -3.19 -2.67
N VAL A 293 18.70 -2.34 -3.44
CA VAL A 293 17.80 -1.33 -2.89
C VAL A 293 16.65 -1.98 -2.10
N ALA A 294 16.01 -3.02 -2.64
CA ALA A 294 14.95 -3.73 -1.94
C ALA A 294 15.43 -4.37 -0.62
N LEU A 295 16.62 -4.99 -0.64
CA LEU A 295 17.24 -5.57 0.55
C LEU A 295 17.64 -4.50 1.57
N LEU A 296 18.17 -3.36 1.15
CA LEU A 296 18.53 -2.25 2.04
C LEU A 296 17.29 -1.63 2.69
N VAL A 297 16.20 -1.47 1.93
CA VAL A 297 14.93 -1.01 2.49
C VAL A 297 14.46 -2.00 3.57
N LEU A 298 14.51 -3.31 3.30
CA LEU A 298 13.99 -4.31 4.23
C LEU A 298 14.85 -4.59 5.45
N TYR A 299 16.17 -4.67 5.26
CA TYR A 299 17.09 -5.13 6.30
C TYR A 299 17.98 -4.01 6.84
N GLY A 300 17.99 -2.83 6.21
CA GLY A 300 18.80 -1.69 6.65
C GLY A 300 18.42 -1.14 8.02
N ILE A 301 17.16 -1.30 8.44
CA ILE A 301 16.70 -0.88 9.79
C ILE A 301 17.09 -1.90 10.87
N TYR A 302 17.65 -3.06 10.53
CA TYR A 302 17.97 -4.12 11.50
C TYR A 302 18.66 -3.62 12.79
N PRO A 303 19.69 -2.75 12.74
CA PRO A 303 20.33 -2.26 13.97
C PRO A 303 19.40 -1.45 14.88
N SER A 304 18.38 -0.80 14.32
CA SER A 304 17.40 0.01 15.06
C SER A 304 16.23 -0.82 15.60
N ASN A 305 15.99 -2.00 15.02
CA ASN A 305 14.98 -2.96 15.48
C ASN A 305 15.56 -4.07 16.36
N HIS A 306 16.89 -4.17 16.48
CA HIS A 306 17.55 -5.20 17.27
C HIS A 306 17.40 -4.91 18.78
N LEU A 307 16.80 -5.88 19.48
CA LEU A 307 16.61 -5.84 20.91
C LEU A 307 17.68 -6.68 21.60
N ASN A 308 18.35 -6.11 22.58
CA ASN A 308 19.31 -6.85 23.39
C ASN A 308 18.64 -7.81 24.39
N LYS A 309 19.48 -8.48 25.18
CA LYS A 309 19.06 -9.42 26.22
C LYS A 309 18.12 -8.81 27.27
N PHE A 310 18.12 -7.49 27.41
CA PHE A 310 17.25 -6.75 28.34
C PHE A 310 16.00 -6.15 27.65
N PHE A 311 15.73 -6.53 26.39
CA PHE A 311 14.62 -5.99 25.59
C PHE A 311 14.71 -4.47 25.37
N VAL A 312 15.93 -3.94 25.35
CA VAL A 312 16.21 -2.54 25.01
C VAL A 312 16.82 -2.48 23.61
N VAL A 313 16.45 -1.46 22.84
CA VAL A 313 17.03 -1.19 21.52
C VAL A 313 18.51 -0.86 21.67
N ASP A 314 19.38 -1.56 20.95
CA ASP A 314 20.83 -1.44 21.11
C ASP A 314 21.41 -0.12 20.58
N ARG A 315 20.82 0.43 19.51
CA ARG A 315 21.21 1.71 18.95
C ARG A 315 20.01 2.45 18.42
N TYR A 316 19.84 3.67 18.89
CA TYR A 316 19.04 4.67 18.18
C TYR A 316 19.93 5.29 17.09
N PRO A 317 19.51 5.25 15.81
CA PRO A 317 20.21 5.98 14.77
C PRO A 317 20.16 7.48 15.08
N GLU A 318 21.14 8.23 14.56
CA GLU A 318 21.07 9.69 14.60
C GLU A 318 19.76 10.17 13.95
N GLN A 319 19.17 11.24 14.48
CA GLN A 319 17.88 11.73 13.99
C GLN A 319 17.90 12.02 12.48
N LEU A 320 19.01 12.58 11.97
CA LEU A 320 19.19 12.83 10.55
C LEU A 320 19.08 11.53 9.71
N VAL A 321 19.63 10.41 10.21
CA VAL A 321 19.52 9.11 9.54
C VAL A 321 18.07 8.62 9.57
N SER A 322 17.36 8.84 10.68
CA SER A 322 15.92 8.54 10.81
C SER A 322 15.11 9.28 9.74
N ASP A 323 15.34 10.58 9.61
CA ASP A 323 14.56 11.44 8.72
C ASP A 323 14.83 11.10 7.25
N ILE A 324 16.10 10.93 6.89
CA ILE A 324 16.51 10.54 5.53
C ILE A 324 15.91 9.19 5.17
N TYR A 325 16.02 8.19 6.07
CA TYR A 325 15.44 6.89 5.83
C TYR A 325 13.92 7.00 5.63
N THR A 326 13.22 7.65 6.56
CA THR A 326 11.76 7.81 6.56
C THR A 326 11.24 8.49 5.30
N GLY A 327 11.95 9.50 4.79
CA GLY A 327 11.58 10.18 3.54
C GLY A 327 11.80 9.35 2.28
N LEU A 328 12.85 8.52 2.25
CA LEU A 328 13.32 7.89 1.01
C LEU A 328 12.91 6.43 0.85
N PHE A 329 12.72 5.66 1.93
CA PHE A 329 12.60 4.21 1.82
C PHE A 329 11.40 3.75 0.97
N ARG A 330 10.25 4.42 1.09
CA ARG A 330 9.05 4.12 0.29
C ARG A 330 9.26 4.43 -1.19
N GLY A 331 9.99 5.50 -1.47
CA GLY A 331 10.38 5.87 -2.83
C GLY A 331 11.38 4.88 -3.43
N ALA A 332 12.41 4.51 -2.66
CA ALA A 332 13.40 3.52 -3.05
C ALA A 332 12.75 2.16 -3.35
N TRP A 333 11.79 1.72 -2.53
CA TRP A 333 10.98 0.54 -2.78
C TRP A 333 10.17 0.65 -4.07
N GLY A 334 9.46 1.76 -4.27
CA GLY A 334 8.71 2.02 -5.50
C GLY A 334 9.58 2.01 -6.76
N LEU A 335 10.81 2.54 -6.69
CA LEU A 335 11.77 2.52 -7.80
C LEU A 335 12.28 1.11 -8.11
N ALA A 336 12.52 0.29 -7.08
CA ALA A 336 12.86 -1.11 -7.27
C ALA A 336 11.72 -1.87 -7.98
N LEU A 337 10.47 -1.64 -7.57
CA LEU A 337 9.30 -2.21 -8.25
C LEU A 337 9.12 -1.68 -9.68
N MET A 338 9.37 -0.39 -9.91
CA MET A 338 9.36 0.21 -11.25
C MET A 338 10.34 -0.52 -12.17
N TRP A 339 11.56 -0.81 -11.71
CA TRP A 339 12.53 -1.60 -12.48
C TRP A 339 11.98 -2.99 -12.81
N VAL A 340 11.49 -3.73 -11.81
CA VAL A 340 10.92 -5.08 -12.00
C VAL A 340 9.83 -5.06 -13.08
N VAL A 341 8.91 -4.10 -13.02
CA VAL A 341 7.82 -4.02 -14.00
C VAL A 341 8.35 -3.69 -15.39
N LEU A 342 9.23 -2.68 -15.53
CA LEU A 342 9.74 -2.26 -16.83
C LEU A 342 10.62 -3.34 -17.49
N ALA A 343 11.44 -4.04 -16.70
CA ALA A 343 12.25 -5.16 -17.18
C ALA A 343 11.37 -6.31 -17.65
N CYS A 344 10.40 -6.76 -16.84
CA CYS A 344 9.47 -7.81 -17.23
C CYS A 344 8.62 -7.43 -18.45
N HIS A 345 8.09 -6.20 -18.50
CA HIS A 345 7.27 -5.71 -19.62
C HIS A 345 8.05 -5.62 -20.93
N SER A 346 9.35 -5.31 -20.85
CA SER A 346 10.23 -5.19 -22.01
C SER A 346 10.88 -6.51 -22.44
N GLY A 347 10.54 -7.64 -21.78
CA GLY A 347 11.08 -8.97 -22.12
C GLY A 347 12.42 -9.32 -21.46
N TYR A 348 12.87 -8.54 -20.47
CA TYR A 348 14.13 -8.73 -19.73
C TYR A 348 13.87 -9.22 -18.29
N GLY A 349 12.81 -10.01 -18.11
CA GLY A 349 12.33 -10.48 -16.80
C GLY A 349 13.15 -11.62 -16.17
N GLY A 350 14.10 -12.19 -16.91
CA GLY A 350 14.90 -13.36 -16.53
C GLY A 350 15.65 -13.91 -17.73
#